data_AF-A0A924G565-F1
#
_entry.id   AF-A0A924G565-F1
#
_cell.length_a   1.000
_cell.length_b   1.000
_cell.length_c   1.000
_cell.angle_alpha   90.00
_cell.angle_beta   90.00
_cell.angle_gamma   90.00
#
_symmetry.space_group_name_H-M   'P 1'
#
loop_
_entity.id
_entity.type
_entity.pdbx_description
1 polymer ?
#
loop_
_entity_poly.entity_id
_entity_poly.type
_entity_poly.pdbx_seq_one_letter_code
_entity_poly.pdbx_strand_id
1 'polypeptide(L)' 'KILGALVLIIPQIPSRVKEWAYAGFAFEFIFAFIGHWVVNGLNGQTFFPLIVFAVLIVSYINYHKLADAQKKA' A
#
# COMPACT_ATOMS: atom_id res chain seq x y z
N LYS A 1 -9.40 3.68 6.26
CA LYS A 1 -9.35 2.52 5.34
C LYS A 1 -10.10 2.77 4.02
N ILE A 2 -11.43 2.99 4.01
CA ILE A 2 -12.19 3.18 2.75
C ILE A 2 -11.73 4.40 1.94
N LEU A 3 -11.55 5.56 2.60
CA LEU A 3 -11.04 6.78 1.95
C LEU A 3 -9.67 6.59 1.30
N GLY A 4 -8.74 5.90 1.97
CA GLY A 4 -7.42 5.60 1.41
C GLY A 4 -7.51 4.71 0.16
N ALA A 5 -8.39 3.70 0.18
CA ALA A 5 -8.60 2.83 -0.98
C ALA A 5 -9.21 3.61 -2.16
N LEU A 6 -10.19 4.49 -1.88
CA LEU A 6 -10.76 5.39 -2.89
C LEU A 6 -9.69 6.33 -3.47
N VAL A 7 -8.76 6.82 -2.65
CA VAL A 7 -7.67 7.67 -3.11
C VAL A 7 -6.74 6.96 -4.09
N LEU A 8 -6.47 5.67 -3.87
CA LEU A 8 -5.66 4.86 -4.78
C LEU A 8 -6.36 4.55 -6.10
N ILE A 9 -7.68 4.37 -6.08
CA ILE A 9 -8.47 3.99 -7.27
C ILE A 9 -8.78 5.22 -8.15
N ILE A 10 -9.09 6.37 -7.55
CA ILE A 10 -9.54 7.54 -8.30
C ILE A 10 -8.34 8.23 -8.98
N PRO A 11 -8.27 8.25 -10.32
CA PRO A 11 -7.13 8.79 -11.04
C PRO A 11 -7.01 10.31 -10.90
N GLN A 12 -8.12 11.02 -10.69
CA GLN A 12 -8.19 12.49 -10.59
C GLN A 12 -7.58 13.07 -9.31
N ILE A 13 -7.20 12.24 -8.33
CA ILE A 13 -6.61 12.75 -7.09
C ILE A 13 -5.14 13.16 -7.32
N PRO A 14 -4.70 14.31 -6.76
CA PRO A 14 -3.32 14.78 -6.87
C PRO A 14 -2.30 13.74 -6.37
N SER A 15 -1.19 13.61 -7.10
CA SER A 15 -0.16 12.59 -6.84
C SER A 15 0.37 12.60 -5.41
N ARG A 16 0.55 13.79 -4.81
CA ARG A 16 0.99 13.91 -3.40
C ARG A 16 0.04 13.19 -2.44
N VAL A 17 -1.28 13.33 -2.61
CA VAL A 17 -2.27 12.70 -1.72
C VAL A 17 -2.27 11.18 -1.91
N LYS A 18 -2.03 10.69 -3.13
CA LYS A 18 -1.82 9.26 -3.38
C LYS A 18 -0.58 8.72 -2.69
N GLU A 19 0.54 9.45 -2.71
CA GLU A 19 1.76 9.08 -1.97
C GLU A 19 1.51 8.99 -0.45
N TRP A 20 0.76 9.94 0.12
CA TRP A 20 0.35 9.88 1.53
C TRP A 20 -0.57 8.69 1.83
N ALA A 21 -1.48 8.32 0.92
CA ALA A 21 -2.30 7.12 1.07
C ALA A 21 -1.46 5.84 1.02
N TYR A 22 -0.49 5.75 0.10
CA TYR A 22 0.47 4.64 0.05
C TYR A 22 1.28 4.53 1.35
N ALA A 23 1.80 5.65 1.87
CA ALA A 23 2.53 5.68 3.13
C ALA A 23 1.65 5.24 4.31
N GLY A 24 0.42 5.74 4.39
CA GLY A 24 -0.53 5.35 5.44
C GLY A 24 -0.81 3.85 5.46
N PHE A 25 -1.08 3.24 4.30
CA PHE A 25 -1.26 1.79 4.21
C PHE A 25 0.02 1.00 4.50
N ALA A 26 1.19 1.50 4.08
CA ALA A 26 2.46 0.88 4.39
C ALA A 26 2.68 0.78 5.92
N PHE A 27 2.45 1.88 6.65
CA PHE A 27 2.54 1.87 8.11
C PHE A 27 1.51 0.92 8.74
N GLU A 28 0.26 0.91 8.24
CA GLU A 28 -0.79 0.02 8.74
C GLU A 28 -0.37 -1.47 8.63
N PHE A 29 0.22 -1.87 7.50
CA PHE A 29 0.68 -3.25 7.29
C PHE A 29 1.94 -3.60 8.09
N ILE A 30 2.88 -2.67 8.22
CA ILE A 30 4.09 -2.86 9.05
C ILE A 30 3.69 -3.05 10.52
N PHE A 31 2.81 -2.21 11.05
CA PHE A 31 2.34 -2.35 12.43
C PHE A 31 1.50 -3.60 12.64
N ALA A 32 0.68 -4.01 11.65
CA ALA A 32 -0.03 -5.28 11.71
C ALA A 32 0.94 -6.47 11.79
N PHE A 33 2.03 -6.46 11.01
CA PHE A 33 3.07 -7.47 11.07
C PHE A 33 3.73 -7.52 12.45
N ILE A 34 4.19 -6.37 12.96
CA ILE A 34 4.84 -6.28 14.27
C ILE A 34 3.88 -6.72 15.38
N GLY A 35 2.61 -6.30 15.33
CA GLY A 35 1.60 -6.69 16.32
C GLY A 35 1.34 -8.19 16.34
N HIS A 36 1.19 -8.82 15.16
CA HIS A 36 1.05 -10.27 15.09
C HIS A 36 2.30 -11.01 15.56
N TRP A 37 3.49 -10.51 15.24
CA TRP A 37 4.74 -11.10 15.73
C TRP A 37 4.83 -11.03 17.26
N VAL A 38 4.60 -9.85 17.84
CA VAL A 38 4.77 -9.64 19.29
C VAL A 38 3.72 -10.42 20.09
N VAL A 39 2.47 -10.46 19.63
CA VAL A 39 1.37 -11.10 20.37
C VAL A 39 1.31 -12.61 20.15
N ASN A 40 1.47 -13.08 18.91
CA ASN A 40 1.25 -14.49 18.55
C ASN A 40 2.54 -15.23 18.19
N GLY A 41 3.69 -14.57 18.16
CA GLY A 41 4.95 -15.13 17.67
C GLY A 41 4.98 -15.27 16.14
N LEU A 42 6.00 -15.99 15.66
CA LEU A 42 6.18 -16.29 14.24
C LEU A 42 5.26 -17.46 13.83
N ASN A 43 4.05 -17.11 13.39
CA ASN A 43 3.09 -18.07 12.82
C ASN A 43 2.80 -17.74 11.35
N GLY A 44 2.22 -18.68 10.60
CA GLY A 44 1.84 -18.47 9.20
C GLY A 44 0.95 -17.22 8.99
N GLN A 45 0.10 -16.91 9.95
CA GLN A 45 -0.79 -15.75 9.92
C GLN A 45 -0.06 -14.41 10.11
N THR A 46 1.12 -14.41 10.74
CA THR A 46 1.99 -13.24 10.88
C THR A 46 2.48 -12.74 9.53
N PHE A 47 2.60 -13.60 8.52
CA PHE A 47 3.01 -13.21 7.16
C PHE A 47 1.89 -12.60 6.32
N PHE A 48 0.62 -12.74 6.72
CA PHE A 48 -0.52 -12.25 5.93
C PHE A 48 -0.46 -10.74 5.63
N PRO A 49 -0.19 -9.85 6.61
CA PRO A 49 0.00 -8.42 6.33
C PRO A 49 1.14 -8.14 5.35
N LEU A 50 2.18 -8.99 5.35
CA LEU A 50 3.37 -8.85 4.51
C LEU A 50 3.05 -9.20 3.05
N ILE A 51 2.18 -10.19 2.81
CA ILE A 51 1.66 -10.54 1.48
C ILE A 51 0.84 -9.37 0.93
N VAL A 52 -0.08 -8.81 1.72
CA VAL A 52 -0.90 -7.66 1.29
C VAL A 52 -0.02 -6.43 1.05
N PHE A 53 1.01 -6.23 1.87
CA PHE A 53 1.99 -5.17 1.67
C PHE A 53 2.77 -5.33 0.35
N ALA A 54 3.15 -6.55 -0.03
CA ALA A 54 3.78 -6.81 -1.32
C ALA A 54 2.87 -6.43 -2.50
N VAL A 55 1.56 -6.73 -2.41
CA VAL A 55 0.57 -6.30 -3.41
C VAL A 55 0.49 -4.76 -3.49
N LEU A 56 0.53 -4.08 -2.34
CA LEU A 56 0.55 -2.62 -2.30
C LEU A 56 1.80 -2.05 -3.00
N ILE A 57 2.97 -2.65 -2.81
CA ILE A 57 4.22 -2.25 -3.48
C ILE A 57 4.11 -2.44 -4.99
N VAL A 58 3.61 -3.59 -5.45
CA VAL A 58 3.42 -3.84 -6.89
C VAL A 58 2.44 -2.84 -7.49
N SER A 59 1.36 -2.51 -6.77
CA SER A 59 0.42 -1.45 -7.17
C SER A 59 1.11 -0.09 -7.30
N TYR A 60 1.98 0.26 -6.36
CA TYR A 60 2.75 1.52 -6.39
C TYR A 60 3.69 1.60 -7.60
N ILE A 61 4.41 0.51 -7.89
CA ILE A 61 5.32 0.44 -9.04
C ILE A 61 4.53 0.59 -10.34
N ASN A 62 3.40 -0.10 -10.48
CA ASN A 62 2.55 0.01 -11.67
C ASN A 62 1.97 1.42 -11.82
N TYR A 63 1.57 2.06 -10.73
CA TYR A 63 1.10 3.45 -10.74
C TYR A 63 2.17 4.41 -11.29
N HIS A 64 3.42 4.29 -10.83
CA HIS A 64 4.53 5.11 -11.35
C HIS A 64 4.79 4.85 -12.84
N LYS A 65 4.79 3.58 -13.26
CA LYS A 65 4.97 3.20 -14.68
C LYS A 65 3.86 3.77 -15.57
N LEU A 66 2.61 3.79 -15.10
CA LEU A 66 1.49 4.38 -15.83
C LEU A 66 1.56 5.92 -15.86
N ALA A 67 1.97 6.55 -14.77
CA ALA A 67 2.17 8.00 -14.71
C ALA A 67 3.28 8.46 -15.68
N ASP A 68 4.38 7.71 -15.77
CA ASP A 68 5.47 7.99 -16.71
C ASP A 68 5.05 7.76 -18.17
N ALA A 69 4.26 6.72 -18.44
CA ALA A 69 3.70 6.48 -19.77
C ALA A 69 2.73 7.58 -20.20
N GLN A 70 1.88 8.08 -19.29
CA GLN A 70 0.92 9.14 -19.59
C GLN A 70 1.58 10.50 -19.80
N LYS A 71 2.77 10.73 -19.24
CA LYS A 71 3.58 11.95 -19.47
C LYS A 71 4.25 11.98 -20.85
N LYS A 72 4.33 10.84 -21.53
CA LYS A 72 5.05 10.66 -22.80
C LYS A 72 4.15 10.72 -24.04
N ALA A 73 2.83 10.72 -23.83
CA ALA A 73 1.79 10.87 -24.86
C ALA A 73 1.26 12.30 -24.87
#